data_AF-A0A2X1P1L5-F1
#
_entry.id   AF-A0A2X1P1L5-F1
#
_cell.length_a   1.000
_cell.length_b   1.000
_cell.length_c   1.000
_cell.angle_alpha   90.00
_cell.angle_beta   90.00
_cell.angle_gamma   90.00
#
_symmetry.space_group_name_H-M   'P 1'
#
loop_
_entity.id
_entity.type
_entity.pdbx_description
1 polymer ?
#
loop_
_entity_poly.entity_id
_entity_poly.type
_entity_poly.pdbx_seq_one_letter_code
_entity_poly.pdbx_strand_id
1 'polypeptide(L)'
;MQQTLEQGFNIARNAALLAEVPHSVPAVTVNRLCGSSMQALHDAARMIMTGDAQACLVGGVEHMGHVPMSHGVDFHPGLSRNVAKAAGMMGLTAEMLARMHGISREMQDAFAARSHARAWAATQSAAFKNEIIPTGGHDADGVLKQFNYDEVIRPETTVEALATLRPAFDPVNGMVTAGTSSALSDGAAAMLVMSESRAHELGLKPRARVRSMAVVGCDPSIMGYGPVPASKLALKKAGLSASDIGVFEMNEAFAAQILPCIKDLGLIEQIDEKINLNGGAIALGHPLGCSGARISTTLLNLMERKDVQFGLATMCIGLGQGIATVFERV
;
A
#
# COMPACT_ATOMS: atom_id res chain seq x y z
N MET A 1 5.47 12.35 -1.28
CA MET A 1 4.49 12.61 -2.34
C MET A 1 4.28 14.11 -2.43
N GLN A 2 4.84 14.73 -3.47
CA GLN A 2 4.57 16.12 -3.80
C GLN A 2 3.90 16.13 -5.18
N GLN A 3 2.77 16.82 -5.30
CA GLN A 3 2.12 17.04 -6.60
C GLN A 3 2.87 18.13 -7.34
N THR A 4 3.92 17.73 -8.04
CA THR A 4 4.80 18.61 -8.82
C THR A 4 5.01 18.00 -10.20
N LEU A 5 5.48 18.82 -11.14
CA LEU A 5 5.69 18.41 -12.54
C LEU A 5 4.43 17.76 -13.13
N GLU A 6 4.55 16.62 -13.81
CA GLU A 6 3.42 15.90 -14.40
C GLU A 6 2.36 15.44 -13.37
N GLN A 7 2.76 15.29 -12.10
CA GLN A 7 1.86 14.95 -11.00
C GLN A 7 1.23 16.19 -10.32
N GLY A 8 1.56 17.39 -10.81
CA GLY A 8 1.05 18.67 -10.32
C GLY A 8 -0.34 19.02 -10.86
N PHE A 9 -0.82 20.19 -10.46
CA PHE A 9 -2.04 20.82 -10.99
C PHE A 9 -3.27 19.90 -11.02
N ASN A 10 -3.54 19.23 -9.88
CA ASN A 10 -4.66 18.30 -9.69
C ASN A 10 -4.69 17.16 -10.74
N ILE A 11 -3.71 16.26 -10.68
CA ILE A 11 -3.58 15.10 -11.60
C ILE A 11 -4.87 14.25 -11.71
N ALA A 12 -5.69 14.17 -10.65
CA ALA A 12 -6.98 13.49 -10.72
C ALA A 12 -7.90 14.08 -11.81
N ARG A 13 -7.90 15.42 -11.97
CA ARG A 13 -8.67 16.08 -13.04
C ARG A 13 -8.01 15.89 -14.40
N ASN A 14 -6.69 16.00 -14.47
CA ASN A 14 -5.96 15.83 -15.73
C ASN A 14 -6.16 14.42 -16.29
N ALA A 15 -6.04 13.39 -15.45
CA ALA A 15 -6.28 12.00 -15.82
C ALA A 15 -7.73 11.76 -16.25
N ALA A 16 -8.72 12.32 -15.53
CA ALA A 16 -10.13 12.17 -15.91
C ALA A 16 -10.44 12.80 -17.29
N LEU A 17 -9.86 13.96 -17.59
CA LEU A 17 -10.02 14.63 -18.89
C LEU A 17 -9.37 13.80 -20.02
N LEU A 18 -8.17 13.26 -19.79
CA LEU A 18 -7.47 12.40 -20.76
C LEU A 18 -8.19 11.07 -20.97
N ALA A 19 -8.85 10.54 -19.94
CA ALA A 19 -9.66 9.32 -20.01
C ALA A 19 -11.08 9.55 -20.56
N GLU A 20 -11.35 10.75 -21.11
CA GLU A 20 -12.64 11.12 -21.72
C GLU A 20 -13.84 11.01 -20.77
N VAL A 21 -13.60 11.12 -19.45
CA VAL A 21 -14.67 11.24 -18.46
C VAL A 21 -15.40 12.57 -18.70
N PRO A 22 -16.75 12.59 -18.72
CA PRO A 22 -17.51 13.82 -19.00
C PRO A 22 -17.07 15.01 -18.14
N HIS A 23 -16.94 16.18 -18.76
CA HIS A 23 -16.42 17.38 -18.08
C HIS A 23 -17.23 17.82 -16.85
N SER A 24 -18.51 17.43 -16.77
CA SER A 24 -19.38 17.66 -15.63
C SER A 24 -19.00 16.86 -14.38
N VAL A 25 -18.18 15.80 -14.50
CA VAL A 25 -17.70 15.00 -13.37
C VAL A 25 -16.56 15.74 -12.68
N PRO A 26 -16.62 16.03 -11.37
CA PRO A 26 -15.54 16.71 -10.65
C PRO A 26 -14.39 15.74 -10.33
N ALA A 27 -13.21 16.27 -9.99
CA ALA A 27 -12.07 15.47 -9.57
C ALA A 27 -11.16 16.23 -8.59
N VAL A 28 -10.60 15.52 -7.61
CA VAL A 28 -9.69 16.06 -6.60
C VAL A 28 -8.56 15.07 -6.33
N THR A 29 -7.35 15.58 -6.17
CA THR A 29 -6.18 14.78 -5.80
C THR A 29 -5.90 14.92 -4.31
N VAL A 30 -5.85 13.80 -3.59
CA VAL A 30 -5.63 13.75 -2.15
C VAL A 30 -4.18 13.38 -1.83
N ASN A 31 -3.61 13.97 -0.78
CA ASN A 31 -2.26 13.63 -0.31
C ASN A 31 -2.29 13.30 1.19
N ARG A 32 -2.05 12.03 1.50
CA ARG A 32 -1.69 11.52 2.82
C ARG A 32 -0.44 10.63 2.70
N LEU A 33 0.56 11.10 1.96
CA LEU A 33 1.80 10.37 1.66
C LEU A 33 1.48 8.93 1.18
N CYS A 34 2.04 7.91 1.82
CA CYS A 34 1.81 6.50 1.49
C CYS A 34 0.32 6.11 1.46
N GLY A 35 -0.50 6.72 2.33
CA GLY A 35 -1.92 6.38 2.49
C GLY A 35 -2.87 7.11 1.55
N SER A 36 -2.37 7.84 0.55
CA SER A 36 -3.18 8.79 -0.24
C SER A 36 -4.36 8.16 -0.97
N SER A 37 -4.16 7.05 -1.66
CA SER A 37 -5.25 6.37 -2.39
C SER A 37 -6.23 5.63 -1.48
N MET A 38 -5.80 5.16 -0.30
CA MET A 38 -6.73 4.64 0.69
C MET A 38 -7.53 5.77 1.34
N GLN A 39 -6.93 6.94 1.54
CA GLN A 39 -7.65 8.15 1.96
C GLN A 39 -8.68 8.57 0.90
N ALA A 40 -8.35 8.51 -0.40
CA ALA A 40 -9.29 8.79 -1.48
C ALA A 40 -10.51 7.84 -1.45
N LEU A 41 -10.28 6.53 -1.21
CA LEU A 41 -11.36 5.58 -0.95
C LEU A 41 -12.22 6.02 0.25
N HIS A 42 -11.60 6.43 1.36
CA HIS A 42 -12.32 6.83 2.56
C HIS A 42 -13.16 8.09 2.37
N ASP A 43 -12.65 9.08 1.66
CA ASP A 43 -13.37 10.33 1.34
C ASP A 43 -14.56 10.06 0.43
N ALA A 44 -14.38 9.25 -0.63
CA ALA A 44 -15.48 8.86 -1.51
C ALA A 44 -16.55 8.02 -0.79
N ALA A 45 -16.14 7.08 0.06
CA ALA A 45 -17.07 6.30 0.87
C ALA A 45 -17.91 7.21 1.78
N ARG A 46 -17.30 8.23 2.43
CA ARG A 46 -18.03 9.22 3.22
C ARG A 46 -18.99 10.07 2.39
N MET A 47 -18.57 10.50 1.19
CA MET A 47 -19.41 11.25 0.26
C MET A 47 -20.65 10.44 -0.14
N ILE A 48 -20.48 9.13 -0.35
CA ILE A 48 -21.60 8.21 -0.63
C ILE A 48 -22.49 8.03 0.61
N MET A 49 -21.90 7.78 1.78
CA MET A 49 -22.65 7.56 3.04
C MET A 49 -23.50 8.77 3.46
N THR A 50 -23.06 9.98 3.11
CA THR A 50 -23.77 11.24 3.42
C THR A 50 -24.80 11.63 2.37
N GLY A 51 -24.86 10.90 1.24
CA GLY A 51 -25.80 11.17 0.14
C GLY A 51 -25.31 12.17 -0.90
N ASP A 52 -24.12 12.76 -0.71
CA ASP A 52 -23.53 13.73 -1.64
C ASP A 52 -23.07 13.10 -2.96
N ALA A 53 -22.84 11.78 -2.99
CA ALA A 53 -22.54 11.02 -4.19
C ALA A 53 -23.28 9.67 -4.22
N GLN A 54 -23.50 9.15 -5.43
CA GLN A 54 -24.02 7.80 -5.64
C GLN A 54 -22.98 6.85 -6.27
N ALA A 55 -21.97 7.40 -6.95
CA ALA A 55 -20.84 6.66 -7.50
C ALA A 55 -19.61 7.57 -7.58
N CYS A 56 -18.44 7.02 -7.29
CA CYS A 56 -17.16 7.70 -7.38
C CYS A 56 -16.12 6.77 -8.02
N LEU A 57 -15.19 7.35 -8.78
CA LEU A 57 -13.93 6.71 -9.12
C LEU A 57 -12.90 7.09 -8.05
N VAL A 58 -12.19 6.10 -7.52
CA VAL A 58 -11.10 6.31 -6.56
C VAL A 58 -9.86 5.59 -7.01
N GLY A 59 -8.70 6.03 -6.54
CA GLY A 59 -7.44 5.43 -6.92
C GLY A 59 -6.26 6.30 -6.53
N GLY A 60 -5.15 6.06 -7.19
CA GLY A 60 -4.00 6.93 -7.13
C GLY A 60 -2.88 6.44 -8.04
N VAL A 61 -1.92 7.31 -8.25
CA VAL A 61 -0.75 7.08 -9.11
C VAL A 61 0.48 7.59 -8.37
N GLU A 62 1.62 6.95 -8.62
CA GLU A 62 2.92 7.58 -8.41
C GLU A 62 3.85 7.17 -9.54
N HIS A 63 4.50 8.15 -10.17
CA HIS A 63 5.58 7.93 -11.12
C HIS A 63 6.90 8.41 -10.50
N MET A 64 7.57 7.50 -9.81
CA MET A 64 8.81 7.74 -9.07
C MET A 64 10.02 7.92 -10.00
N GLY A 65 9.97 7.37 -11.22
CA GLY A 65 10.96 7.61 -12.26
C GLY A 65 11.00 9.08 -12.71
N HIS A 66 9.84 9.68 -13.01
CA HIS A 66 9.74 11.08 -13.44
C HIS A 66 9.74 12.08 -12.28
N VAL A 67 9.13 11.72 -11.15
CA VAL A 67 9.11 12.54 -9.93
C VAL A 67 9.66 11.72 -8.76
N PRO A 68 11.00 11.63 -8.62
CA PRO A 68 11.63 10.92 -7.52
C PRO A 68 11.18 11.45 -6.16
N MET A 69 11.13 10.59 -5.14
CA MET A 69 10.70 10.97 -3.78
C MET A 69 11.51 12.13 -3.17
N SER A 70 12.76 12.31 -3.60
CA SER A 70 13.66 13.37 -3.16
C SER A 70 13.48 14.69 -3.91
N HIS A 71 12.71 14.72 -5.00
CA HIS A 71 12.49 15.92 -5.80
C HIS A 71 11.68 16.96 -5.03
N GLY A 72 12.11 18.22 -5.09
CA GLY A 72 11.38 19.36 -4.49
C GLY A 72 11.29 19.33 -2.96
N VAL A 73 12.06 18.48 -2.27
CA VAL A 73 11.97 18.35 -0.81
C VAL A 73 12.65 19.55 -0.13
N ASP A 74 11.84 20.40 0.50
CA ASP A 74 12.29 21.48 1.38
C ASP A 74 11.55 21.37 2.72
N PHE A 75 12.18 20.68 3.70
CA PHE A 75 11.60 20.51 5.02
C PHE A 75 11.76 21.78 5.85
N HIS A 76 10.64 22.33 6.33
CA HIS A 76 10.63 23.51 7.19
C HIS A 76 11.56 23.33 8.41
N PRO A 77 12.57 24.20 8.63
CA PRO A 77 13.57 24.03 9.69
C PRO A 77 12.96 23.95 11.10
N GLY A 78 11.83 24.61 11.32
CA GLY A 78 11.07 24.55 12.58
C GLY A 78 10.60 23.15 12.98
N LEU A 79 10.53 22.18 12.06
CA LEU A 79 10.23 20.78 12.39
C LEU A 79 11.26 20.21 13.37
N SER A 80 12.54 20.60 13.24
CA SER A 80 13.62 20.14 14.11
C SER A 80 13.52 20.62 15.57
N ARG A 81 12.59 21.52 15.90
CA ARG A 81 12.35 21.94 17.28
C ARG A 81 11.62 20.89 18.10
N ASN A 82 10.74 20.12 17.47
CA ASN A 82 9.83 19.18 18.15
C ASN A 82 9.89 17.75 17.59
N VAL A 83 10.50 17.56 16.42
CA VAL A 83 10.60 16.26 15.74
C VAL A 83 12.05 16.06 15.33
N ALA A 84 12.61 14.89 15.60
CA ALA A 84 13.94 14.55 15.12
C ALA A 84 13.99 14.64 13.59
N LYS A 85 14.96 15.38 13.03
CA LYS A 85 15.11 15.48 11.56
C LYS A 85 15.24 14.11 10.89
N ALA A 86 15.88 13.16 11.58
CA ALA A 86 16.02 11.76 11.14
C ALA A 86 14.68 11.03 10.96
N ALA A 87 13.58 11.47 11.62
CA ALA A 87 12.25 10.90 11.41
C ALA A 87 11.69 11.15 10.00
N GLY A 88 12.26 12.10 9.24
CA GLY A 88 11.99 12.29 7.82
C GLY A 88 12.70 11.27 6.91
N MET A 89 13.65 10.50 7.44
CA MET A 89 14.38 9.46 6.71
C MET A 89 13.76 8.10 7.01
N MET A 90 12.88 7.64 6.13
CA MET A 90 12.03 6.47 6.36
C MET A 90 12.82 5.22 6.79
N GLY A 91 13.99 4.98 6.21
CA GLY A 91 14.86 3.85 6.57
C GLY A 91 15.36 3.87 8.02
N LEU A 92 15.67 5.04 8.58
CA LEU A 92 16.09 5.15 9.98
C LEU A 92 14.94 4.86 10.95
N THR A 93 13.71 5.21 10.57
CA THR A 93 12.52 4.86 11.38
C THR A 93 12.26 3.35 11.39
N ALA A 94 12.58 2.65 10.29
CA ALA A 94 12.51 1.19 10.21
C ALA A 94 13.59 0.53 11.09
N GLU A 95 14.83 1.02 11.06
CA GLU A 95 15.92 0.55 11.92
C GLU A 95 15.58 0.69 13.42
N MET A 96 14.99 1.82 13.82
CA MET A 96 14.56 2.04 15.19
C MET A 96 13.48 1.03 15.60
N LEU A 97 12.47 0.84 14.76
CA LEU A 97 11.36 -0.06 15.05
C LEU A 97 11.81 -1.52 15.12
N ALA A 98 12.71 -1.95 14.23
CA ALA A 98 13.32 -3.29 14.27
C ALA A 98 14.10 -3.53 15.56
N ARG A 99 14.94 -2.58 15.98
CA ARG A 99 15.68 -2.66 17.25
C ARG A 99 14.76 -2.77 18.45
N MET A 100 13.69 -1.96 18.50
CA MET A 100 12.71 -1.98 19.60
C MET A 100 11.98 -3.33 19.73
N HIS A 101 11.77 -4.04 18.62
CA HIS A 101 10.99 -5.29 18.60
C HIS A 101 11.84 -6.56 18.45
N GLY A 102 13.17 -6.41 18.36
CA GLY A 102 14.10 -7.52 18.19
C GLY A 102 13.99 -8.23 16.85
N ILE A 103 13.75 -7.49 15.76
CA ILE A 103 13.64 -8.06 14.41
C ILE A 103 15.03 -8.16 13.78
N SER A 104 15.56 -9.37 13.69
CA SER A 104 16.90 -9.62 13.18
C SER A 104 17.01 -9.41 11.66
N ARG A 105 18.25 -9.34 11.16
CA ARG A 105 18.53 -9.30 9.72
C ARG A 105 17.96 -10.51 8.99
N GLU A 106 18.13 -11.69 9.57
CA GLU A 106 17.70 -12.97 8.98
C GLU A 106 16.18 -13.02 8.85
N MET A 107 15.44 -12.50 9.84
CA MET A 107 13.98 -12.40 9.76
C MET A 107 13.54 -11.47 8.62
N GLN A 108 14.26 -10.37 8.42
CA GLN A 108 13.95 -9.42 7.34
C GLN A 108 14.23 -10.02 5.96
N ASP A 109 15.39 -10.66 5.79
CA ASP A 109 15.77 -11.30 4.53
C ASP A 109 14.82 -12.46 4.19
N ALA A 110 14.43 -13.27 5.18
CA ALA A 110 13.42 -14.33 5.00
C ALA A 110 12.06 -13.78 4.55
N PHE A 111 11.62 -12.67 5.16
CA PHE A 111 10.35 -12.03 4.77
C PHE A 111 10.42 -11.43 3.35
N ALA A 112 11.55 -10.84 2.97
CA ALA A 112 11.76 -10.32 1.62
C ALA A 112 11.76 -11.42 0.55
N ALA A 113 12.50 -12.51 0.78
CA ALA A 113 12.49 -13.68 -0.11
C ALA A 113 11.07 -14.26 -0.25
N ARG A 114 10.32 -14.34 0.86
CA ARG A 114 8.90 -14.74 0.85
C ARG A 114 8.05 -13.82 -0.02
N SER A 115 8.23 -12.51 0.06
CA SER A 115 7.46 -11.54 -0.72
C SER A 115 7.64 -11.78 -2.23
N HIS A 116 8.89 -11.92 -2.67
CA HIS A 116 9.23 -12.21 -4.08
C HIS A 116 8.69 -13.57 -4.53
N ALA A 117 8.88 -14.62 -3.73
CA ALA A 117 8.40 -15.96 -4.06
C ALA A 117 6.87 -16.00 -4.21
N ARG A 118 6.12 -15.33 -3.33
CA ARG A 118 4.65 -15.27 -3.39
C ARG A 118 4.14 -14.43 -4.55
N ALA A 119 4.75 -13.28 -4.82
CA ALA A 119 4.41 -12.45 -5.97
C ALA A 119 4.65 -13.19 -7.29
N TRP A 120 5.78 -13.90 -7.39
CA TRP A 120 6.07 -14.72 -8.56
C TRP A 120 5.09 -15.89 -8.71
N ALA A 121 4.79 -16.62 -7.63
CA ALA A 121 3.79 -17.68 -7.67
C ALA A 121 2.40 -17.18 -8.07
N ALA A 122 1.99 -16.00 -7.60
CA ALA A 122 0.75 -15.36 -7.99
C ALA A 122 0.74 -14.98 -9.48
N THR A 123 1.87 -14.52 -10.01
CA THR A 123 2.05 -14.24 -11.45
C THR A 123 1.93 -15.52 -12.28
N GLN A 124 2.68 -16.57 -11.93
CA GLN A 124 2.70 -17.84 -12.66
C GLN A 124 1.36 -18.58 -12.63
N SER A 125 0.61 -18.46 -11.53
CA SER A 125 -0.74 -19.04 -11.41
C SER A 125 -1.85 -18.15 -11.99
N ALA A 126 -1.50 -17.02 -12.60
CA ALA A 126 -2.42 -16.01 -13.11
C ALA A 126 -3.39 -15.45 -12.05
N ALA A 127 -3.00 -15.49 -10.77
CA ALA A 127 -3.79 -14.94 -9.66
C ALA A 127 -3.99 -13.42 -9.76
N PHE A 128 -3.05 -12.71 -10.42
CA PHE A 128 -3.15 -11.27 -10.68
C PHE A 128 -3.98 -10.91 -11.93
N LYS A 129 -4.43 -11.89 -12.72
CA LYS A 129 -5.11 -11.64 -14.00
C LYS A 129 -6.40 -10.82 -13.85
N ASN A 130 -7.06 -10.90 -12.70
CA ASN A 130 -8.30 -10.17 -12.42
C ASN A 130 -8.08 -8.75 -11.87
N GLU A 131 -6.83 -8.34 -11.65
CA GLU A 131 -6.49 -7.02 -11.12
C GLU A 131 -5.49 -6.23 -11.97
N ILE A 132 -4.66 -6.89 -12.77
CA ILE A 132 -3.75 -6.22 -13.71
C ILE A 132 -4.51 -5.91 -15.00
N ILE A 133 -4.55 -4.63 -15.36
CA ILE A 133 -4.95 -4.17 -16.68
C ILE A 133 -3.70 -4.10 -17.55
N PRO A 134 -3.63 -4.82 -18.69
CA PRO A 134 -2.50 -4.73 -19.60
C PRO A 134 -2.22 -3.28 -20.01
N THR A 135 -0.98 -2.84 -19.81
CA THR A 135 -0.59 -1.44 -19.99
C THR A 135 0.60 -1.35 -20.93
N GLY A 136 0.55 -0.38 -21.85
CA GLY A 136 1.64 -0.13 -22.79
C GLY A 136 2.86 0.47 -22.08
N GLY A 137 4.04 -0.05 -22.43
CA GLY A 137 5.33 0.48 -22.02
C GLY A 137 6.37 0.23 -23.11
N HIS A 138 7.64 0.29 -22.73
CA HIS A 138 8.76 -0.04 -23.61
C HIS A 138 9.59 -1.13 -22.95
N ASP A 139 10.06 -2.10 -23.72
CA ASP A 139 11.02 -3.09 -23.23
C ASP A 139 12.44 -2.53 -23.15
N ALA A 140 13.41 -3.38 -22.81
CA ALA A 140 14.81 -2.99 -22.63
C ALA A 140 15.46 -2.41 -23.90
N ASP A 141 14.93 -2.72 -25.09
CA ASP A 141 15.40 -2.22 -26.38
C ASP A 141 14.64 -0.96 -26.83
N GLY A 142 13.72 -0.47 -25.99
CA GLY A 142 12.86 0.67 -26.30
C GLY A 142 11.70 0.32 -27.23
N VAL A 143 11.38 -0.96 -27.42
CA VAL A 143 10.28 -1.40 -28.28
C VAL A 143 8.98 -1.35 -27.51
N LEU A 144 7.94 -0.79 -28.14
CA LEU A 144 6.59 -0.76 -27.58
C LEU A 144 6.10 -2.17 -27.25
N LYS A 145 5.74 -2.39 -26.00
CA LYS A 145 5.29 -3.69 -25.48
C LYS A 145 4.11 -3.50 -24.52
N GLN A 146 3.16 -4.42 -24.59
CA GLN A 146 2.10 -4.53 -23.59
C GLN A 146 2.60 -5.36 -22.40
N PHE A 147 2.56 -4.78 -21.21
CA PHE A 147 2.92 -5.45 -19.97
C PHE A 147 1.65 -5.87 -19.24
N ASN A 148 1.57 -7.17 -18.92
CA ASN A 148 0.48 -7.78 -18.17
C ASN A 148 0.98 -8.54 -16.93
N TYR A 149 2.19 -8.20 -16.47
CA TYR A 149 2.88 -8.74 -15.31
C TYR A 149 3.66 -7.61 -14.64
N ASP A 150 3.96 -7.78 -13.35
CA ASP A 150 4.78 -6.83 -12.60
C ASP A 150 6.28 -7.07 -12.87
N GLU A 151 6.92 -6.16 -13.59
CA GLU A 151 8.35 -6.25 -13.94
C GLU A 151 9.27 -6.24 -12.71
N VAL A 152 8.84 -5.58 -11.63
CA VAL A 152 9.62 -5.38 -10.41
C VAL A 152 9.86 -6.67 -9.61
N ILE A 153 9.12 -7.74 -9.89
CA ILE A 153 9.31 -9.03 -9.25
C ILE A 153 10.63 -9.67 -9.69
N ARG A 154 11.49 -9.97 -8.72
CA ARG A 154 12.74 -10.72 -8.88
C ARG A 154 12.60 -12.19 -8.42
N PRO A 155 12.24 -13.14 -9.30
CA PRO A 155 12.06 -14.54 -8.93
C PRO A 155 13.35 -15.25 -8.47
N GLU A 156 14.51 -14.69 -8.82
CA GLU A 156 15.84 -15.17 -8.42
C GLU A 156 16.22 -14.82 -6.97
N THR A 157 15.38 -14.07 -6.26
CA THR A 157 15.66 -13.62 -4.89
C THR A 157 15.73 -14.82 -3.92
N THR A 158 16.86 -14.97 -3.24
CA THR A 158 17.04 -15.97 -2.16
C THR A 158 17.54 -15.31 -0.88
N VAL A 159 17.37 -16.00 0.26
CA VAL A 159 17.87 -15.52 1.55
C VAL A 159 19.40 -15.37 1.51
N GLU A 160 20.10 -16.28 0.83
CA GLU A 160 21.56 -16.24 0.68
C GLU A 160 22.01 -15.02 -0.12
N ALA A 161 21.32 -14.72 -1.23
CA ALA A 161 21.61 -13.54 -2.03
C ALA A 161 21.34 -12.25 -1.22
N LEU A 162 20.22 -12.20 -0.51
CA LEU A 162 19.85 -11.07 0.35
C LEU A 162 20.86 -10.87 1.48
N ALA A 163 21.39 -11.93 2.09
CA ALA A 163 22.37 -11.87 3.17
C ALA A 163 23.69 -11.17 2.75
N THR A 164 24.02 -11.18 1.46
CA THR A 164 25.22 -10.49 0.93
C THR A 164 25.07 -8.96 0.89
N LEU A 165 23.84 -8.44 0.97
CA LEU A 165 23.58 -7.00 0.85
C LEU A 165 24.08 -6.25 2.09
N ARG A 166 24.68 -5.08 1.83
CA ARG A 166 25.09 -4.15 2.88
C ARG A 166 23.88 -3.41 3.46
N PRO A 167 23.92 -3.02 4.74
CA PRO A 167 22.93 -2.11 5.32
C PRO A 167 22.79 -0.82 4.51
N ALA A 168 21.56 -0.35 4.33
CA ALA A 168 21.25 0.80 3.48
C ALA A 168 21.28 2.14 4.23
N PHE A 169 21.09 2.14 5.56
CA PHE A 169 20.86 3.37 6.33
C PHE A 169 21.82 3.58 7.50
N ASP A 170 22.12 2.54 8.28
CA ASP A 170 23.12 2.56 9.35
C ASP A 170 24.32 1.68 8.92
N PRO A 171 25.46 2.26 8.52
CA PRO A 171 26.57 1.50 7.92
C PRO A 171 27.23 0.48 8.86
N VAL A 172 27.08 0.63 10.18
CA VAL A 172 27.81 -0.18 11.17
C VAL A 172 26.89 -1.19 11.83
N ASN A 173 25.69 -0.77 12.25
CA ASN A 173 24.78 -1.61 13.02
C ASN A 173 23.42 -1.80 12.33
N GLY A 174 23.29 -1.37 11.07
CA GLY A 174 22.03 -1.45 10.35
C GLY A 174 21.65 -2.87 9.98
N MET A 175 20.35 -3.14 10.02
CA MET A 175 19.78 -4.43 9.62
C MET A 175 18.94 -4.29 8.34
N VAL A 176 18.49 -3.09 8.00
CA VAL A 176 17.66 -2.84 6.83
C VAL A 176 18.55 -2.69 5.59
N THR A 177 18.20 -3.40 4.52
CA THR A 177 18.91 -3.35 3.25
C THR A 177 17.98 -2.90 2.12
N ALA A 178 18.54 -2.65 0.94
CA ALA A 178 17.75 -2.40 -0.26
C ALA A 178 16.82 -3.59 -0.59
N GLY A 179 17.25 -4.83 -0.33
CA GLY A 179 16.46 -6.02 -0.60
C GLY A 179 15.31 -6.28 0.39
N THR A 180 15.34 -5.64 1.56
CA THR A 180 14.28 -5.75 2.58
C THR A 180 13.42 -4.48 2.71
N SER A 181 13.60 -3.56 1.76
CA SER A 181 12.81 -2.34 1.60
C SER A 181 11.83 -2.51 0.44
N SER A 182 10.74 -1.74 0.43
CA SER A 182 9.88 -1.69 -0.75
C SER A 182 10.65 -1.27 -2.01
N ALA A 183 10.39 -1.94 -3.12
CA ALA A 183 11.00 -1.56 -4.39
C ALA A 183 10.50 -0.19 -4.89
N LEU A 184 11.34 0.50 -5.66
CA LEU A 184 10.93 1.68 -6.42
C LEU A 184 10.19 1.20 -7.66
N SER A 185 8.95 1.63 -7.82
CA SER A 185 8.13 1.29 -8.99
C SER A 185 7.25 2.46 -9.40
N ASP A 186 6.85 2.43 -10.66
CA ASP A 186 5.87 3.33 -11.25
C ASP A 186 4.56 2.58 -11.38
N GLY A 187 3.44 3.18 -10.95
CA GLY A 187 2.17 2.48 -11.02
C GLY A 187 0.95 3.30 -10.61
N ALA A 188 -0.21 2.81 -11.04
CA ALA A 188 -1.52 3.34 -10.70
C ALA A 188 -2.48 2.21 -10.30
N ALA A 189 -3.43 2.52 -9.42
CA ALA A 189 -4.52 1.63 -9.05
C ALA A 189 -5.82 2.41 -9.02
N ALA A 190 -6.92 1.78 -9.41
CA ALA A 190 -8.25 2.38 -9.42
C ALA A 190 -9.33 1.42 -8.94
N MET A 191 -10.40 1.97 -8.37
CA MET A 191 -11.62 1.26 -7.97
C MET A 191 -12.84 2.10 -8.33
N LEU A 192 -13.91 1.43 -8.75
CA LEU A 192 -15.24 2.01 -8.85
C LEU A 192 -15.98 1.72 -7.54
N VAL A 193 -16.45 2.77 -6.86
CA VAL A 193 -17.25 2.66 -5.64
C VAL A 193 -18.61 3.31 -5.85
N MET A 194 -19.65 2.74 -5.29
CA MET A 194 -21.03 3.25 -5.43
C MET A 194 -21.86 2.93 -4.20
N SER A 195 -22.99 3.61 -4.04
CA SER A 195 -23.98 3.23 -3.04
C SER A 195 -24.53 1.85 -3.35
N GLU A 196 -24.92 1.11 -2.32
CA GLU A 196 -25.53 -0.22 -2.49
C GLU A 196 -26.82 -0.14 -3.32
N SER A 197 -27.65 0.87 -3.08
CA SER A 197 -28.84 1.15 -3.88
C SER A 197 -28.51 1.33 -5.35
N ARG A 198 -27.47 2.12 -5.68
CA ARG A 198 -27.04 2.35 -7.07
C ARG A 198 -26.50 1.07 -7.73
N ALA A 199 -25.77 0.23 -6.99
CA ALA A 199 -25.30 -1.06 -7.48
C ALA A 199 -26.49 -1.98 -7.85
N HIS A 200 -27.52 -2.03 -6.99
CA HIS A 200 -28.74 -2.79 -7.24
C HIS A 200 -29.53 -2.26 -8.44
N GLU A 201 -29.71 -0.94 -8.55
CA GLU A 201 -30.38 -0.30 -9.70
C GLU A 201 -29.70 -0.64 -11.03
N LEU A 202 -28.37 -0.77 -11.04
CA LEU A 202 -27.58 -1.14 -12.21
C LEU A 202 -27.47 -2.65 -12.44
N GLY A 203 -27.97 -3.48 -11.52
CA GLY A 203 -27.81 -4.93 -11.60
C GLY A 203 -26.36 -5.41 -11.46
N LEU A 204 -25.49 -4.63 -10.81
CA LEU A 204 -24.08 -4.96 -10.61
C LEU A 204 -23.89 -5.70 -9.29
N LYS A 205 -23.28 -6.89 -9.34
CA LYS A 205 -22.90 -7.63 -8.13
C LYS A 205 -21.73 -6.90 -7.43
N PRO A 206 -21.88 -6.41 -6.18
CA PRO A 206 -20.77 -5.81 -5.47
C PRO A 206 -19.70 -6.87 -5.15
N ARG A 207 -18.43 -6.50 -5.27
CA ARG A 207 -17.30 -7.38 -4.90
C ARG A 207 -17.10 -7.45 -3.39
N ALA A 208 -17.26 -6.31 -2.72
CA ALA A 208 -17.21 -6.16 -1.28
C ALA A 208 -17.85 -4.83 -0.86
N ARG A 209 -18.08 -4.68 0.44
CA ARG A 209 -18.54 -3.47 1.12
C ARG A 209 -17.45 -2.97 2.07
N VAL A 210 -17.27 -1.65 2.17
CA VAL A 210 -16.44 -1.05 3.22
C VAL A 210 -17.17 -1.16 4.56
N ARG A 211 -16.67 -1.99 5.47
CA ARG A 211 -17.27 -2.21 6.80
C ARG A 211 -16.85 -1.14 7.79
N SER A 212 -15.57 -0.76 7.78
CA SER A 212 -15.05 0.30 8.64
C SER A 212 -13.77 0.93 8.06
N MET A 213 -13.49 2.15 8.51
CA MET A 213 -12.36 2.97 8.09
C MET A 213 -11.73 3.62 9.32
N ALA A 214 -10.40 3.67 9.39
CA ALA A 214 -9.68 4.35 10.47
C ALA A 214 -8.39 5.01 9.98
N VAL A 215 -8.06 6.15 10.59
CA VAL A 215 -6.77 6.84 10.47
C VAL A 215 -6.33 7.28 11.87
N VAL A 216 -5.03 7.20 12.14
CA VAL A 216 -4.44 7.55 13.44
C VAL A 216 -3.07 8.21 13.25
N GLY A 217 -2.64 8.97 14.25
CA GLY A 217 -1.25 9.44 14.38
C GLY A 217 -0.42 8.53 15.29
N CYS A 218 0.90 8.57 15.12
CA CYS A 218 1.91 7.97 16.00
C CYS A 218 3.18 8.82 15.97
N ASP A 219 4.19 8.48 16.77
CA ASP A 219 5.45 9.21 16.77
C ASP A 219 6.15 9.09 15.39
N PRO A 220 6.56 10.21 14.76
CA PRO A 220 7.26 10.19 13.47
C PRO A 220 8.49 9.28 13.43
N SER A 221 9.20 9.13 14.54
CA SER A 221 10.43 8.34 14.65
C SER A 221 10.19 6.83 14.54
N ILE A 222 8.94 6.40 14.79
CA ILE A 222 8.47 5.02 14.64
C ILE A 222 7.24 4.96 13.74
N MET A 223 7.19 5.82 12.71
CA MET A 223 6.04 5.90 11.79
C MET A 223 5.58 4.55 11.23
N GLY A 224 6.50 3.61 11.12
CA GLY A 224 6.25 2.25 10.70
C GLY A 224 5.23 1.52 11.56
N TYR A 225 5.03 1.93 12.81
CA TYR A 225 4.09 1.32 13.74
C TYR A 225 2.62 1.67 13.46
N GLY A 226 2.35 2.68 12.63
CA GLY A 226 1.00 3.17 12.31
C GLY A 226 -0.08 2.10 12.00
N PRO A 227 0.22 0.98 11.31
CA PRO A 227 -0.75 -0.08 11.06
C PRO A 227 -1.39 -0.67 12.31
N VAL A 228 -0.66 -0.75 13.44
CA VAL A 228 -1.18 -1.36 14.67
C VAL A 228 -2.36 -0.55 15.25
N PRO A 229 -2.19 0.73 15.63
CA PRO A 229 -3.29 1.54 16.14
C PRO A 229 -4.40 1.75 15.11
N ALA A 230 -4.07 1.86 13.82
CA ALA A 230 -5.08 2.02 12.76
C ALA A 230 -5.97 0.78 12.65
N SER A 231 -5.37 -0.42 12.63
CA SER A 231 -6.10 -1.67 12.53
C SER A 231 -6.94 -1.93 13.78
N LYS A 232 -6.39 -1.68 14.98
CA LYS A 232 -7.14 -1.79 16.24
C LYS A 232 -8.39 -0.89 16.23
N LEU A 233 -8.27 0.36 15.75
CA LEU A 233 -9.41 1.28 15.64
C LEU A 233 -10.41 0.84 14.56
N ALA A 234 -9.94 0.38 13.39
CA ALA A 234 -10.82 -0.10 12.32
C ALA A 234 -11.60 -1.35 12.75
N LEU A 235 -10.94 -2.32 13.38
CA LEU A 235 -11.57 -3.52 13.93
C LEU A 235 -12.61 -3.18 15.00
N LYS A 236 -12.26 -2.30 15.95
CA LYS A 236 -13.23 -1.79 16.95
C LYS A 236 -14.46 -1.16 16.31
N LYS A 237 -14.29 -0.34 15.27
CA LYS A 237 -15.41 0.29 14.54
C LYS A 237 -16.23 -0.72 13.74
N ALA A 238 -15.62 -1.81 13.27
CA ALA A 238 -16.32 -2.89 12.58
C ALA A 238 -17.08 -3.82 13.54
N GLY A 239 -16.80 -3.76 14.85
CA GLY A 239 -17.30 -4.72 15.83
C GLY A 239 -16.62 -6.09 15.72
N LEU A 240 -15.36 -6.12 15.25
CA LEU A 240 -14.60 -7.32 14.97
C LEU A 240 -13.30 -7.37 15.78
N SER A 241 -12.73 -8.57 15.87
CA SER A 241 -11.40 -8.87 16.37
C SER A 241 -10.47 -9.22 15.20
N ALA A 242 -9.15 -9.27 15.45
CA ALA A 242 -8.20 -9.68 14.42
C ALA A 242 -8.40 -11.13 13.97
N SER A 243 -8.94 -12.01 14.83
CA SER A 243 -9.25 -13.41 14.49
C SER A 243 -10.39 -13.57 13.49
N ASP A 244 -11.30 -12.60 13.41
CA ASP A 244 -12.43 -12.62 12.46
C ASP A 244 -11.99 -12.31 11.02
N ILE A 245 -10.78 -11.79 10.85
CA ILE A 245 -10.24 -11.44 9.54
C ILE A 245 -9.64 -12.69 8.87
N GLY A 246 -10.10 -12.98 7.66
CA GLY A 246 -9.63 -14.12 6.87
C GLY A 246 -8.35 -13.82 6.10
N VAL A 247 -8.19 -12.59 5.60
CA VAL A 247 -7.00 -12.16 4.85
C VAL A 247 -6.61 -10.72 5.22
N PHE A 248 -5.31 -10.48 5.31
CA PHE A 248 -4.71 -9.18 5.55
C PHE A 248 -3.82 -8.77 4.37
N GLU A 249 -3.94 -7.50 3.99
CA GLU A 249 -2.96 -6.82 3.14
C GLU A 249 -2.33 -5.69 3.96
N MET A 250 -1.06 -5.88 4.32
CA MET A 250 -0.26 -4.95 5.10
C MET A 250 0.86 -4.44 4.23
N ASN A 251 0.89 -3.14 3.92
CA ASN A 251 1.89 -2.61 3.00
C ASN A 251 3.33 -2.81 3.52
N GLU A 252 4.19 -3.42 2.69
CA GLU A 252 5.56 -3.80 3.05
C GLU A 252 6.54 -2.65 2.80
N ALA A 253 6.42 -1.53 3.53
CA ALA A 253 7.37 -0.43 3.38
C ALA A 253 8.81 -0.90 3.69
N PHE A 254 8.96 -1.65 4.78
CA PHE A 254 10.18 -2.36 5.14
C PHE A 254 9.84 -3.64 5.88
N ALA A 255 10.60 -4.72 5.68
CA ALA A 255 10.47 -5.94 6.48
C ALA A 255 10.63 -5.65 7.99
N ALA A 256 11.61 -4.79 8.32
CA ALA A 256 11.86 -4.23 9.65
C ALA A 256 10.66 -3.51 10.29
N GLN A 257 9.68 -3.07 9.50
CA GLN A 257 8.52 -2.32 9.96
C GLN A 257 7.27 -3.19 10.05
N ILE A 258 7.04 -4.04 9.05
CA ILE A 258 5.83 -4.85 8.98
C ILE A 258 5.85 -6.00 9.98
N LEU A 259 7.02 -6.65 10.21
CA LEU A 259 7.14 -7.75 11.16
C LEU A 259 6.78 -7.35 12.60
N PRO A 260 7.23 -6.19 13.13
CA PRO A 260 6.72 -5.64 14.39
C PRO A 260 5.20 -5.47 14.40
N CYS A 261 4.62 -4.93 13.33
CA CYS A 261 3.19 -4.70 13.26
C CYS A 261 2.38 -6.00 13.30
N ILE A 262 2.85 -7.02 12.57
CA ILE A 262 2.24 -8.35 12.57
C ILE A 262 2.31 -8.96 13.98
N LYS A 263 3.48 -8.88 14.64
CA LYS A 263 3.68 -9.38 16.01
C LYS A 263 2.72 -8.71 17.00
N ASP A 264 2.64 -7.39 16.98
CA ASP A 264 1.82 -6.60 17.93
C ASP A 264 0.31 -6.63 17.64
N LEU A 265 -0.08 -7.10 16.46
CA LEU A 265 -1.46 -7.47 16.14
C LEU A 265 -1.79 -8.92 16.52
N GLY A 266 -0.81 -9.70 17.00
CA GLY A 266 -0.98 -11.10 17.39
C GLY A 266 -1.13 -12.04 16.20
N LEU A 267 -0.50 -11.71 15.06
CA LEU A 267 -0.69 -12.39 13.78
C LEU A 267 0.56 -13.13 13.26
N ILE A 268 1.63 -13.21 14.06
CA ILE A 268 2.93 -13.73 13.61
C ILE A 268 2.87 -15.20 13.16
N GLU A 269 2.04 -16.00 13.83
CA GLU A 269 1.87 -17.43 13.51
C GLU A 269 0.97 -17.64 12.28
N GLN A 270 0.22 -16.61 11.87
CA GLN A 270 -0.73 -16.64 10.75
C GLN A 270 -0.20 -15.96 9.48
N ILE A 271 1.09 -15.56 9.48
CA ILE A 271 1.72 -14.87 8.33
C ILE A 271 1.46 -15.61 7.02
N ASP A 272 1.73 -16.91 6.98
CA ASP A 272 1.67 -17.68 5.73
C ASP A 272 0.27 -18.08 5.28
N GLU A 273 -0.69 -18.00 6.20
CA GLU A 273 -2.08 -18.34 5.94
C GLU A 273 -2.91 -17.13 5.50
N LYS A 274 -2.64 -15.96 6.10
CA LYS A 274 -3.52 -14.78 6.00
C LYS A 274 -2.86 -13.50 5.47
N ILE A 275 -1.55 -13.31 5.55
CA ILE A 275 -0.93 -11.97 5.32
C ILE A 275 -0.17 -11.92 3.99
N ASN A 276 -0.48 -10.94 3.13
CA ASN A 276 0.24 -10.65 1.87
C ASN A 276 0.49 -11.91 1.05
N LEU A 277 -0.58 -12.65 0.75
CA LEU A 277 -0.49 -14.02 0.22
C LEU A 277 -0.01 -14.08 -1.22
N ASN A 278 -0.17 -12.98 -1.95
CA ASN A 278 0.37 -12.79 -3.29
C ASN A 278 1.65 -11.92 -3.27
N GLY A 279 2.37 -11.87 -2.14
CA GLY A 279 3.50 -10.96 -1.94
C GLY A 279 3.04 -9.53 -1.63
N GLY A 280 3.98 -8.61 -1.51
CA GLY A 280 3.68 -7.22 -1.18
C GLY A 280 4.73 -6.26 -1.73
N ALA A 281 4.80 -5.05 -1.16
CA ALA A 281 5.57 -3.94 -1.71
C ALA A 281 7.10 -4.14 -1.78
N ILE A 282 7.67 -5.12 -1.08
CA ILE A 282 9.07 -5.52 -1.32
C ILE A 282 9.23 -6.04 -2.75
N ALA A 283 8.31 -6.89 -3.20
CA ALA A 283 8.34 -7.50 -4.53
C ALA A 283 7.54 -6.74 -5.60
N LEU A 284 6.51 -5.99 -5.21
CA LEU A 284 5.58 -5.28 -6.09
C LEU A 284 5.84 -3.76 -6.14
N GLY A 285 6.75 -3.28 -5.31
CA GLY A 285 7.09 -1.87 -5.14
C GLY A 285 6.05 -1.04 -4.39
N HIS A 286 6.44 0.19 -4.05
CA HIS A 286 5.63 1.12 -3.25
C HIS A 286 5.45 2.48 -3.95
N PRO A 287 4.69 2.55 -5.07
CA PRO A 287 4.31 3.80 -5.69
C PRO A 287 3.35 4.52 -4.73
N LEU A 288 3.83 5.56 -4.04
CA LEU A 288 3.21 6.08 -2.80
C LEU A 288 1.74 6.43 -2.99
N GLY A 289 1.41 7.27 -3.99
CA GLY A 289 0.04 7.64 -4.30
C GLY A 289 -0.87 6.47 -4.70
N CYS A 290 -0.34 5.41 -5.30
CA CYS A 290 -1.08 4.23 -5.78
C CYS A 290 -1.34 3.18 -4.68
N SER A 291 -0.40 3.02 -3.74
CA SER A 291 -0.29 1.81 -2.92
C SER A 291 -1.50 1.50 -2.04
N GLY A 292 -2.18 2.50 -1.49
CA GLY A 292 -3.35 2.30 -0.63
C GLY A 292 -4.54 1.66 -1.36
N ALA A 293 -4.84 2.10 -2.59
CA ALA A 293 -5.82 1.43 -3.45
C ALA A 293 -5.29 0.09 -3.96
N ARG A 294 -4.00 -0.01 -4.32
CA ARG A 294 -3.38 -1.24 -4.82
C ARG A 294 -3.53 -2.41 -3.85
N ILE A 295 -3.15 -2.22 -2.58
CA ILE A 295 -3.28 -3.28 -1.57
C ILE A 295 -4.75 -3.62 -1.28
N SER A 296 -5.66 -2.64 -1.41
CA SER A 296 -7.09 -2.89 -1.29
C SER A 296 -7.58 -3.75 -2.47
N THR A 297 -7.17 -3.46 -3.71
CA THR A 297 -7.53 -4.24 -4.89
C THR A 297 -7.08 -5.70 -4.77
N THR A 298 -5.83 -5.94 -4.37
CA THR A 298 -5.32 -7.30 -4.18
C THR A 298 -6.03 -8.02 -3.02
N LEU A 299 -6.34 -7.30 -1.93
CA LEU A 299 -7.12 -7.86 -0.83
C LEU A 299 -8.47 -8.39 -1.33
N LEU A 300 -9.20 -7.59 -2.11
CA LEU A 300 -10.52 -7.98 -2.62
C LEU A 300 -10.45 -9.22 -3.52
N ASN A 301 -9.44 -9.32 -4.38
CA ASN A 301 -9.22 -10.52 -5.20
C ASN A 301 -8.87 -11.75 -4.35
N LEU A 302 -8.05 -11.59 -3.31
CA LEU A 302 -7.74 -12.67 -2.37
C LEU A 302 -8.99 -13.11 -1.59
N MET A 303 -9.82 -12.17 -1.14
CA MET A 303 -11.07 -12.46 -0.45
C MET A 303 -12.01 -13.29 -1.32
N GLU A 304 -12.16 -12.94 -2.59
CA GLU A 304 -12.95 -13.69 -3.57
C GLU A 304 -12.39 -15.10 -3.79
N ARG A 305 -11.07 -15.23 -4.02
CA ARG A 305 -10.42 -16.53 -4.27
C ARG A 305 -10.43 -17.46 -3.06
N LYS A 306 -10.35 -16.92 -1.84
CA LYS A 306 -10.35 -17.69 -0.59
C LYS A 306 -11.73 -17.86 0.03
N ASP A 307 -12.75 -17.28 -0.58
CA ASP A 307 -14.12 -17.32 -0.08
C ASP A 307 -14.27 -16.81 1.37
N VAL A 308 -13.47 -15.80 1.77
CA VAL A 308 -13.51 -15.26 3.14
C VAL A 308 -14.49 -14.09 3.27
N GLN A 309 -15.10 -13.95 4.44
CA GLN A 309 -16.08 -12.90 4.70
C GLN A 309 -15.41 -11.53 4.94
N PHE A 310 -14.38 -11.47 5.78
CA PHE A 310 -13.73 -10.22 6.18
C PHE A 310 -12.27 -10.15 5.76
N GLY A 311 -11.85 -8.98 5.30
CA GLY A 311 -10.46 -8.65 4.98
C GLY A 311 -10.05 -7.31 5.56
N LEU A 312 -8.76 -7.13 5.85
CA LEU A 312 -8.21 -5.88 6.37
C LEU A 312 -7.02 -5.41 5.53
N ALA A 313 -7.12 -4.21 4.96
CA ALA A 313 -6.01 -3.52 4.32
C ALA A 313 -5.48 -2.41 5.24
N THR A 314 -4.17 -2.34 5.47
CA THR A 314 -3.56 -1.36 6.37
C THR A 314 -2.14 -0.98 5.98
N MET A 315 -1.72 0.24 6.30
CA MET A 315 -0.38 0.72 5.98
C MET A 315 0.12 1.82 6.91
N CYS A 316 1.44 1.87 7.06
CA CYS A 316 2.14 2.97 7.69
C CYS A 316 2.20 4.18 6.75
N ILE A 317 2.41 5.36 7.31
CA ILE A 317 2.45 6.61 6.57
C ILE A 317 3.57 7.48 7.14
N GLY A 318 4.34 8.10 6.24
CA GLY A 318 5.37 9.09 6.54
C GLY A 318 4.99 10.09 7.64
N LEU A 319 5.97 10.45 8.46
CA LEU A 319 5.81 11.41 9.56
C LEU A 319 4.78 10.99 10.63
N GLY A 320 4.58 9.69 10.83
CA GLY A 320 3.91 9.17 12.02
C GLY A 320 2.39 9.07 11.87
N GLN A 321 1.92 8.33 10.87
CA GLN A 321 0.50 8.07 10.67
C GLN A 321 0.24 6.60 10.30
N GLY A 322 -1.00 6.15 10.44
CA GLY A 322 -1.47 4.86 9.95
C GLY A 322 -2.90 4.93 9.46
N ILE A 323 -3.24 4.13 8.46
CA ILE A 323 -4.59 4.05 7.88
C ILE A 323 -4.97 2.58 7.67
N ALA A 324 -6.23 2.25 7.94
CA ALA A 324 -6.77 0.91 7.78
C ALA A 324 -8.21 0.92 7.27
N THR A 325 -8.56 -0.10 6.49
CA THR A 325 -9.91 -0.37 5.98
C THR A 325 -10.27 -1.83 6.20
N VAL A 326 -11.44 -2.07 6.78
CA VAL A 326 -12.04 -3.41 6.85
C VAL A 326 -13.07 -3.55 5.74
N PHE A 327 -12.96 -4.60 4.95
CA PHE A 327 -13.91 -4.97 3.91
C PHE A 327 -14.71 -6.20 4.32
N GLU A 328 -15.96 -6.26 3.89
CA GLU A 328 -16.88 -7.39 4.05
C GLU A 328 -17.34 -7.84 2.66
N ARG A 329 -17.16 -9.10 2.31
CA ARG A 329 -17.67 -9.67 1.05
C ARG A 329 -19.17 -9.88 1.15
N VAL A 330 -19.90 -9.54 0.08
CA VAL A 330 -21.38 -9.59 -0.01
C VAL A 330 -21.87 -10.54 -1.09
#